data_AF-A0ABD4REM6-F1
#
_entry.id   AF-A0ABD4REM6-F1
#
_cell.length_a   1.000
_cell.length_b   1.000
_cell.length_c   1.000
_cell.angle_alpha   90.00
_cell.angle_beta   90.00
_cell.angle_gamma   90.00
#
_symmetry.space_group_name_H-M   'P 1'
#
loop_
_entity.id
_entity.type
_entity.pdbx_description
1 polymer ?
#
loop_
_entity_poly.entity_id
_entity_poly.type
_entity_poly.pdbx_seq_one_letter_code
_entity_poly.pdbx_strand_id
1 'polypeptide(L)'
;MKSTLEKIDFLKNQLSNSDFIKKEIDGFSLINYTLKIKLRALTLDTLGDITVILKNIKTKEIYICDSYFNGKILEVHLDSLNYLCTDNEYMPLIVIKESDTIKILYPILKKNYVQIFNDYDALLSSPVSWYVRALDNGEFRLSTIVKSNFCS
;
A
#
# COMPACT_ATOMS: atom_id res chain seq x y z
N MET A 1 24.91 4.59 4.80
CA MET A 1 23.44 4.47 4.80
C MET A 1 22.89 5.55 3.87
N LYS A 2 22.10 5.20 2.85
CA LYS A 2 21.40 6.23 2.06
C LYS A 2 20.36 6.92 2.95
N SER A 3 20.22 8.23 2.83
CA SER A 3 19.21 8.97 3.58
C SER A 3 17.80 8.59 3.10
N THR A 4 16.77 8.74 3.94
CA THR A 4 15.36 8.46 3.57
C THR A 4 14.95 9.27 2.33
N LEU A 5 15.44 10.51 2.20
CA LEU A 5 15.24 11.37 1.03
C LEU A 5 15.83 10.76 -0.24
N GLU A 6 17.09 10.29 -0.20
CA GLU A 6 17.72 9.62 -1.34
C GLU A 6 16.96 8.36 -1.77
N LYS A 7 16.39 7.62 -0.82
CA LYS A 7 15.55 6.44 -1.10
C LYS A 7 14.25 6.86 -1.81
N ILE A 8 13.59 7.92 -1.36
CA ILE A 8 12.36 8.45 -1.97
C ILE A 8 12.61 8.96 -3.39
N ASP A 9 13.66 9.74 -3.61
CA ASP A 9 13.98 10.29 -4.93
C ASP A 9 14.36 9.19 -5.93
N PHE A 10 15.11 8.20 -5.47
CA PHE A 10 15.37 7.01 -6.25
C PHE A 10 14.08 6.27 -6.66
N LEU A 11 13.16 6.04 -5.72
CA LEU A 11 11.88 5.39 -6.01
C LEU A 11 10.99 6.19 -6.96
N LYS A 12 10.95 7.52 -6.82
CA LYS A 12 10.26 8.42 -7.75
C LYS A 12 10.75 8.24 -9.18
N ASN A 13 12.06 8.22 -9.38
CA ASN A 13 12.68 8.02 -10.69
C ASN A 13 12.37 6.63 -11.28
N GLN A 14 12.28 5.59 -10.45
CA GLN A 14 11.88 4.27 -10.94
C GLN A 14 10.40 4.24 -11.34
N LEU A 15 9.53 4.85 -10.55
CA LEU A 15 8.09 4.92 -10.80
C LEU A 15 7.69 5.76 -12.01
N SER A 16 8.51 6.72 -12.41
CA SER A 16 8.26 7.52 -13.62
C SER A 16 8.66 6.78 -14.90
N ASN A 17 9.58 5.81 -14.79
CA ASN A 17 10.22 5.16 -15.94
C ASN A 17 9.83 3.68 -16.10
N SER A 18 9.03 3.12 -15.18
CA SER A 18 8.69 1.70 -15.15
C SER A 18 7.19 1.49 -15.29
N ASP A 19 6.80 0.52 -16.13
CA ASP A 19 5.44 0.01 -16.15
C ASP A 19 5.16 -0.82 -14.89
N PHE A 20 3.92 -0.72 -14.39
CA PHE A 20 3.50 -1.53 -13.26
C PHE A 20 3.11 -2.93 -13.73
N ILE A 21 3.66 -3.94 -13.06
CA ILE A 21 3.27 -5.33 -13.29
C ILE A 21 2.03 -5.60 -12.45
N LYS A 22 0.87 -5.75 -13.09
CA LYS A 22 -0.35 -6.14 -12.40
C LYS A 22 -0.23 -7.56 -11.86
N LYS A 23 -0.45 -7.74 -10.56
CA LYS A 23 -0.33 -9.04 -9.90
C LYS A 23 -1.63 -9.44 -9.21
N GLU A 24 -2.19 -10.58 -9.60
CA GLU A 24 -3.39 -11.11 -8.94
C GLU A 24 -3.14 -11.42 -7.46
N ILE A 25 -4.09 -11.02 -6.61
CA ILE A 25 -4.16 -11.35 -5.18
C ILE A 25 -5.43 -12.14 -4.88
N ASP A 26 -5.40 -12.92 -3.80
CA ASP A 26 -6.54 -13.71 -3.33
C ASP A 26 -7.50 -12.86 -2.46
N GLY A 27 -7.04 -11.72 -1.94
CA GLY A 27 -7.86 -10.82 -1.13
C GLY A 27 -7.04 -9.80 -0.35
N PHE A 28 -7.74 -8.86 0.29
CA PHE A 28 -7.17 -7.91 1.23
C PHE A 28 -8.11 -7.69 2.42
N SER A 29 -7.58 -7.27 3.56
CA SER A 29 -8.36 -6.77 4.69
C SER A 29 -7.67 -5.59 5.34
N LEU A 30 -8.44 -4.67 5.91
CA LEU A 30 -7.95 -3.52 6.63
C LEU A 30 -8.51 -3.54 8.05
N ILE A 31 -7.63 -3.77 9.02
CA ILE A 31 -7.98 -3.88 10.45
C ILE A 31 -6.97 -3.03 11.22
N ASN A 32 -7.44 -2.09 12.05
CA ASN A 32 -6.59 -1.29 12.94
C ASN A 32 -5.35 -0.69 12.25
N TYR A 33 -5.55 0.03 11.13
CA TYR A 33 -4.47 0.61 10.31
C TYR A 33 -3.50 -0.40 9.68
N THR A 34 -3.80 -1.69 9.74
CA THR A 34 -2.99 -2.72 9.10
C THR A 34 -3.73 -3.24 7.88
N LEU A 35 -3.21 -2.95 6.70
CA LEU A 35 -3.66 -3.55 5.44
C LEU A 35 -2.95 -4.89 5.27
N LYS A 36 -3.70 -5.98 5.23
CA LYS A 36 -3.21 -7.31 4.86
C LYS A 36 -3.54 -7.58 3.41
N ILE A 37 -2.54 -7.97 2.62
CA ILE A 37 -2.68 -8.36 1.21
C ILE A 37 -2.30 -9.83 1.09
N LYS A 38 -3.25 -10.68 0.69
CA LYS A 38 -3.01 -12.11 0.48
C LYS A 38 -2.61 -12.36 -0.97
N LEU A 39 -1.33 -12.64 -1.19
CA LEU A 39 -0.78 -12.81 -2.53
C LEU A 39 -1.09 -14.20 -3.08
N ARG A 40 -1.46 -14.25 -4.37
CA ARG A 40 -1.72 -15.50 -5.07
C ARG A 40 -0.43 -16.10 -5.59
N ALA A 41 -0.09 -17.28 -5.09
CA ALA A 41 1.03 -18.11 -5.57
C ALA A 41 2.42 -17.46 -5.57
N LEU A 42 2.62 -16.32 -4.91
CA LEU A 42 3.97 -15.83 -4.60
C LEU A 42 4.45 -16.49 -3.32
N THR A 43 5.49 -17.32 -3.43
CA THR A 43 6.54 -17.39 -2.42
C THR A 43 7.44 -16.17 -2.66
N LEU A 44 7.15 -15.05 -2.01
CA LEU A 44 8.07 -13.88 -1.98
C LEU A 44 9.34 -14.20 -1.18
N ASP A 45 9.38 -15.35 -0.52
CA ASP A 45 10.45 -15.90 0.30
C ASP A 45 11.80 -15.97 -0.47
N THR A 46 11.74 -15.98 -1.80
CA THR A 46 12.91 -16.00 -2.70
C THR A 46 13.16 -14.67 -3.42
N LEU A 47 12.34 -13.66 -3.19
CA LEU A 47 12.40 -12.36 -3.84
C LEU A 47 13.09 -11.38 -2.87
N GLY A 48 13.95 -10.50 -3.41
CA GLY A 48 14.91 -9.69 -2.62
C GLY A 48 14.27 -8.65 -1.69
N ASP A 49 14.86 -7.46 -1.54
CA ASP A 49 14.33 -6.47 -0.60
C ASP A 49 12.94 -6.00 -1.05
N ILE A 50 11.92 -6.24 -0.22
CA ILE A 50 10.54 -5.83 -0.46
C ILE A 50 10.28 -4.53 0.29
N THR A 51 9.68 -3.57 -0.40
CA THR A 51 9.20 -2.33 0.21
C THR A 51 7.81 -2.03 -0.31
N VAL A 52 6.88 -1.72 0.59
CA VAL A 52 5.55 -1.23 0.19
C VAL A 52 5.58 0.29 0.19
N ILE A 53 4.96 0.87 -0.84
CA ILE A 53 4.77 2.31 -0.93
C ILE A 53 3.32 2.64 -1.24
N LEU A 54 2.88 3.81 -0.76
CA LEU A 54 1.65 4.44 -1.19
C LEU A 54 1.96 5.56 -2.16
N LYS A 55 1.43 5.47 -3.37
CA LYS A 55 1.47 6.57 -4.33
C LYS A 55 0.14 7.32 -4.30
N ASN A 56 0.14 8.59 -3.90
CA ASN A 56 -1.04 9.43 -3.97
C ASN A 56 -1.48 9.56 -5.43
N ILE A 57 -2.74 9.26 -5.71
CA ILE A 57 -3.27 9.21 -7.09
C ILE A 57 -3.32 10.62 -7.70
N LYS A 58 -3.61 11.64 -6.89
CA LYS A 58 -3.73 13.03 -7.31
C LYS A 58 -2.38 13.74 -7.32
N THR A 59 -1.67 13.78 -6.18
CA THR A 59 -0.42 14.55 -6.01
C THR A 59 0.81 13.83 -6.56
N LYS A 60 0.70 12.51 -6.81
CA LYS A 60 1.82 11.63 -7.22
C LYS A 60 2.92 11.48 -6.16
N GLU A 61 2.75 12.05 -4.98
CA GLU A 61 3.64 11.85 -3.83
C GLU A 61 3.70 10.37 -3.44
N ILE A 62 4.83 9.97 -2.88
CA ILE A 62 5.10 8.59 -2.49
C ILE A 62 5.47 8.57 -1.02
N TYR A 63 4.84 7.65 -0.30
CA TYR A 63 5.08 7.38 1.11
C TYR A 63 5.56 5.95 1.26
N ILE A 64 6.66 5.74 1.96
CA ILE A 64 7.18 4.39 2.26
C ILE A 64 6.42 3.88 3.48
N CYS A 65 5.89 2.66 3.38
CA CYS A 65 5.20 2.01 4.50
C CYS A 65 6.15 1.08 5.24
N ASP A 66 5.90 0.96 6.54
CA ASP A 66 6.38 -0.19 7.30
C ASP A 66 5.57 -1.41 6.88
N SER A 67 6.27 -2.48 6.48
CA SER A 67 5.63 -3.68 5.96
C SER A 67 6.38 -4.93 6.37
N TYR A 68 5.63 -5.97 6.73
CA TYR A 68 6.15 -7.29 7.06
C TYR A 68 5.57 -8.33 6.12
N PHE A 69 6.39 -9.29 5.74
CA PHE A 69 5.97 -10.37 4.86
C PHE A 69 6.03 -11.72 5.58
N ASN A 70 4.91 -12.46 5.55
CA ASN A 70 4.78 -13.78 6.15
C ASN A 70 4.30 -14.80 5.11
N GLY A 71 5.18 -15.20 4.20
CA GLY A 71 5.01 -16.31 3.24
C GLY A 71 3.98 -16.11 2.13
N LYS A 72 2.75 -15.70 2.46
CA LYS A 72 1.68 -15.36 1.50
C LYS A 72 0.94 -14.08 1.84
N ILE A 73 1.17 -13.54 3.04
CA ILE A 73 0.49 -12.34 3.53
C ILE A 73 1.53 -11.24 3.66
N LEU A 74 1.27 -10.14 2.95
CA LEU A 74 1.98 -8.89 3.12
C LEU A 74 1.15 -8.00 4.05
N GLU A 75 1.68 -7.72 5.23
CA GLU A 75 1.09 -6.81 6.21
C GLU A 75 1.73 -5.43 6.04
N VAL A 76 0.89 -4.40 5.92
CA VAL A 76 1.30 -3.01 5.67
C VAL A 76 0.72 -2.16 6.79
N HIS A 77 1.58 -1.54 7.59
CA HIS A 77 1.20 -0.68 8.70
C HIS A 77 1.10 0.78 8.21
N LEU A 78 -0.06 1.39 8.46
CA LEU A 78 -0.43 2.70 7.94
C LEU A 78 -0.45 3.80 9.02
N ASP A 79 -0.25 3.42 10.28
CA ASP A 79 -0.36 4.28 11.45
C ASP A 79 0.65 5.45 11.43
N SER A 80 1.89 5.18 11.01
CA SER A 80 2.93 6.20 10.86
C SER A 80 2.61 7.24 9.77
N LEU A 81 1.68 6.93 8.87
CA LEU A 81 1.26 7.80 7.77
C LEU A 81 0.02 8.63 8.09
N ASN A 82 -0.61 8.47 9.26
CA ASN A 82 -1.87 9.14 9.60
C ASN A 82 -1.79 10.68 9.55
N TYR A 83 -0.63 11.26 9.80
CA TYR A 83 -0.41 12.72 9.74
C TYR A 83 0.05 13.22 8.37
N LEU A 84 0.46 12.30 7.48
CA LEU A 84 0.95 12.60 6.14
C LEU A 84 -0.15 12.41 5.10
N CYS A 85 -1.03 11.43 5.31
CA CYS A 85 -2.08 11.07 4.38
C CYS A 85 -3.43 11.68 4.78
N THR A 86 -3.81 12.78 4.13
CA THR A 86 -5.10 13.50 4.30
C THR A 86 -6.14 13.06 3.26
N ASP A 87 -7.33 13.67 3.19
CA ASP A 87 -8.46 13.41 2.24
C ASP A 87 -8.02 13.15 0.78
N ASN A 88 -7.58 11.93 0.50
CA ASN A 88 -6.96 11.55 -0.77
C ASN A 88 -7.09 10.04 -0.98
N GLU A 89 -6.73 9.63 -2.20
CA GLU A 89 -6.62 8.24 -2.57
C GLU A 89 -5.19 7.85 -2.90
N TYR A 90 -4.83 6.65 -2.51
CA TYR A 90 -3.50 6.08 -2.64
C TYR A 90 -3.59 4.74 -3.34
N MET A 91 -2.60 4.53 -4.21
CA MET A 91 -2.34 3.27 -4.86
C MET A 91 -1.23 2.54 -4.09
N PRO A 92 -1.53 1.39 -3.45
CA PRO A 92 -0.52 0.56 -2.82
C PRO A 92 0.29 -0.16 -3.89
N LEU A 93 1.62 -0.01 -3.83
CA LEU A 93 2.55 -0.65 -4.75
C LEU A 93 3.58 -1.45 -3.97
N ILE A 94 3.94 -2.62 -4.50
CA ILE A 94 4.97 -3.48 -3.93
C ILE A 94 6.21 -3.32 -4.78
N VAL A 95 7.26 -2.76 -4.20
CA VAL A 95 8.56 -2.62 -4.82
C VAL A 95 9.41 -3.80 -4.40
N ILE A 96 9.91 -4.54 -5.38
CA ILE A 96 10.83 -5.65 -5.19
C ILE A 96 12.15 -5.25 -5.81
N LYS A 97 13.21 -5.26 -5.00
CA LYS A 97 14.58 -5.05 -5.47
C LYS A 97 15.29 -6.41 -5.56
N GLU A 98 15.70 -6.78 -6.76
CA GLU A 98 16.49 -7.98 -7.04
C GLU A 98 17.85 -7.56 -7.60
N SER A 99 18.90 -7.63 -6.79
CA SER A 99 20.25 -7.19 -7.12
C SER A 99 20.26 -5.76 -7.70
N ASP A 100 20.37 -5.62 -9.02
CA ASP A 100 20.44 -4.34 -9.76
C ASP A 100 19.13 -3.98 -10.47
N THR A 101 18.08 -4.80 -10.32
CA THR A 101 16.79 -4.59 -10.97
C THR A 101 15.69 -4.28 -9.95
N ILE A 102 14.71 -3.49 -10.39
CA ILE A 102 13.54 -3.15 -9.60
C ILE A 102 12.29 -3.54 -10.37
N LYS A 103 11.40 -4.23 -9.68
CA LYS A 103 10.05 -4.56 -10.16
C LYS A 103 9.04 -3.85 -9.29
N ILE A 104 8.05 -3.25 -9.93
CA ILE A 104 6.96 -2.55 -9.25
C ILE A 104 5.68 -3.32 -9.55
N LEU A 105 5.16 -4.00 -8.53
CA LEU A 105 3.93 -4.77 -8.64
C LEU A 105 2.76 -3.91 -8.18
N TYR A 106 1.69 -3.93 -8.97
CA TYR A 106 0.40 -3.39 -8.57
C TYR A 106 -0.55 -4.54 -8.26
N PRO A 107 -0.84 -4.82 -6.98
CA PRO A 107 -1.75 -5.90 -6.61
C PRO A 107 -3.18 -5.61 -7.10
N ILE A 108 -3.80 -6.59 -7.76
CA ILE A 108 -5.16 -6.52 -8.32
C ILE A 108 -6.02 -7.69 -7.85
N LEU A 109 -7.24 -7.40 -7.42
CA LEU A 109 -8.23 -8.37 -6.98
C LEU A 109 -8.91 -9.03 -8.19
N LYS A 110 -9.04 -10.35 -8.17
CA LYS A 110 -9.83 -11.06 -9.18
C LYS A 110 -11.32 -10.94 -8.84
N LYS A 111 -12.16 -10.65 -9.85
CA LYS A 111 -13.61 -10.35 -9.75
C LYS A 111 -14.49 -11.31 -8.91
N ASN A 112 -13.97 -12.47 -8.46
CA ASN A 112 -14.73 -13.51 -7.78
C ASN A 112 -14.28 -13.80 -6.34
N TYR A 113 -13.31 -13.04 -5.79
CA TYR A 113 -12.83 -13.21 -4.42
C TYR A 113 -13.00 -11.89 -3.67
N VAL A 114 -13.99 -11.80 -2.78
CA VAL A 114 -14.22 -10.60 -1.98
C VAL A 114 -14.48 -11.00 -0.54
N GLN A 115 -13.43 -10.92 0.29
CA GLN A 115 -13.59 -10.67 1.72
C GLN A 115 -13.00 -9.30 1.98
N ILE A 116 -13.79 -8.25 1.75
CA ILE A 116 -13.44 -6.90 2.20
C ILE A 116 -13.90 -6.79 3.64
N PHE A 117 -12.95 -6.84 4.57
CA PHE A 117 -13.20 -6.47 5.95
C PHE A 117 -12.53 -5.13 6.19
N ASN A 118 -13.37 -4.12 6.41
CA ASN A 118 -12.96 -2.86 7.00
C ASN A 118 -13.43 -2.92 8.46
N ASP A 119 -12.49 -3.03 9.39
CA ASP A 119 -12.80 -2.79 10.79
C ASP A 119 -12.60 -1.30 11.07
N TYR A 120 -13.72 -0.58 11.21
CA TYR A 120 -13.76 0.88 11.24
C TYR A 120 -13.42 1.47 12.61
N ASP A 121 -13.27 0.64 13.65
CA ASP A 121 -13.02 1.07 15.03
C ASP A 121 -11.53 1.36 15.30
N ALA A 122 -10.86 1.93 14.30
CA ALA A 122 -9.48 2.35 14.44
C ALA A 122 -9.43 3.65 15.28
N LEU A 123 -9.10 3.45 16.56
CA LEU A 123 -8.67 4.40 17.61
C LEU A 123 -9.18 5.85 17.45
N LEU A 124 -9.94 6.31 18.46
CA LEU A 124 -10.44 7.69 18.59
C LEU A 124 -9.36 8.78 18.40
N SER A 125 -8.08 8.44 18.56
CA SER A 125 -6.94 9.36 18.53
C SER A 125 -6.29 9.61 17.17
N SER A 126 -6.63 8.90 16.10
CA SER A 126 -6.07 9.19 14.77
C SER A 126 -6.82 10.33 14.06
N PRO A 127 -6.11 11.26 13.40
CA PRO A 127 -6.74 12.32 12.60
C PRO A 127 -7.44 11.81 11.35
N VAL A 128 -7.17 10.56 10.93
CA VAL A 128 -7.73 9.99 9.70
C VAL A 128 -8.30 8.60 9.90
N SER A 129 -9.33 8.31 9.12
CA SER A 129 -9.87 6.98 8.90
C SER A 129 -9.37 6.45 7.56
N TRP A 130 -8.87 5.21 7.56
CA TRP A 130 -8.46 4.53 6.34
C TRP A 130 -9.58 3.62 5.84
N TYR A 131 -9.72 3.55 4.52
CA TYR A 131 -10.69 2.73 3.82
C TYR A 131 -9.97 2.02 2.69
N VAL A 132 -10.31 0.76 2.46
CA VAL A 132 -9.90 0.06 1.25
C VAL A 132 -11.12 -0.19 0.37
N ARG A 133 -10.99 0.12 -0.92
CA ARG A 133 -12.03 -0.12 -1.92
C ARG A 133 -11.45 -0.81 -3.14
N ALA A 134 -12.18 -1.76 -3.71
CA ALA A 134 -11.88 -2.34 -5.01
C ALA A 134 -12.70 -1.63 -6.09
N LEU A 135 -12.10 -1.45 -7.27
CA LEU A 135 -12.72 -0.93 -8.48
C LEU A 135 -13.20 -2.08 -9.38
N ASP A 136 -14.03 -1.77 -10.37
CA ASP A 136 -14.59 -2.75 -11.31
C ASP A 136 -13.52 -3.51 -12.12
N ASN A 137 -12.35 -2.91 -12.29
CA ASN A 137 -11.20 -3.50 -12.98
C ASN A 137 -10.32 -4.36 -12.03
N GLY A 138 -10.72 -4.54 -10.77
CA GLY A 138 -10.00 -5.31 -9.76
C GLY A 138 -8.90 -4.52 -9.04
N GLU A 139 -8.54 -3.33 -9.50
CA GLU A 139 -7.60 -2.46 -8.79
C GLU A 139 -8.19 -2.04 -7.45
N PHE A 140 -7.37 -1.95 -6.40
CA PHE A 140 -7.84 -1.42 -5.13
C PHE A 140 -7.08 -0.16 -4.73
N ARG A 141 -7.80 0.70 -4.01
CA ARG A 141 -7.32 1.99 -3.52
C ARG A 141 -7.46 2.01 -2.01
N LEU A 142 -6.47 2.63 -1.37
CA LEU A 142 -6.60 3.11 -0.01
C LEU A 142 -7.10 4.55 -0.07
N SER A 143 -8.20 4.83 0.61
CA SER A 143 -8.74 6.18 0.76
C SER A 143 -8.59 6.59 2.22
N THR A 144 -8.27 7.85 2.45
CA THR A 144 -8.27 8.45 3.79
C THR A 144 -9.37 9.50 3.87
N ILE A 145 -10.03 9.57 5.03
CA ILE A 145 -10.95 10.65 5.37
C ILE A 145 -10.49 11.30 6.67
N VAL A 146 -10.37 12.62 6.70
CA VAL A 146 -10.04 13.39 7.90
C VAL A 146 -11.21 13.35 8.88
N LYS A 147 -10.96 12.97 10.13
CA LYS A 147 -11.98 12.94 11.18
C LYS A 147 -12.29 14.36 11.64
N SER A 148 -13.57 14.70 11.71
CA SER A 148 -14.08 16.04 12.09
C SER A 148 -13.52 16.59 13.40
N ASN A 149 -13.17 15.72 14.36
CA ASN A 149 -12.70 16.11 15.69
C ASN A 149 -11.25 16.64 15.70
N PHE A 150 -10.56 16.60 14.55
CA PHE A 150 -9.20 17.13 14.38
C PHE A 150 -9.16 18.38 13.49
N CYS A 151 -10.33 18.86 13.05
CA CYS A 151 -10.49 20.14 12.36
C CYS A 151 -10.90 21.20 13.40
N SER A 152 -9.91 21.77 14.10
CA SER A 152 -10.08 22.93 14.99
C SER A 152 -9.20 24.08 14.54
#